data_AF-A0A3S3QT73-F1
#
_entry.id   AF-A0A3S3QT73-F1
#
_cell.length_a   1.000
_cell.length_b   1.000
_cell.length_c   1.000
_cell.angle_alpha   90.00
_cell.angle_beta   90.00
_cell.angle_gamma   90.00
#
_symmetry.space_group_name_H-M   'P 1'
#
loop_
_entity.id
_entity.type
_entity.pdbx_description
1 polymer ?
#
loop_
_entity_poly.entity_id
_entity_poly.type
_entity_poly.pdbx_seq_one_letter_code
_entity_poly.pdbx_strand_id
1 'polypeptide(L)'
;GLPLAQGIAERLRPGVDVLILGNHGLVVAAETVAEAERLLHRVRSLLARPARQTAAPDIAALTALADGSGYRLPADVEAHAVALDPDSCRTAEAGSLYPDHVIFLGRGSVVARPGEQVADVVARLGANPVAVLFPGAGVLMRGDASSGADAMQRCLADVTARIEITARLNYLTAAENDELVNWDAEQYRQKLNAAG
;
A
#
# COMPACT_ATOMS: atom_id res chain seq x y z
N GLY A 1 -9.37 -9.28 11.34
CA GLY A 1 -10.24 -8.49 12.26
C GLY A 1 -10.18 -8.99 13.70
N LEU A 2 -10.70 -10.19 13.98
CA LEU A 2 -10.84 -10.70 15.35
C LEU A 2 -9.52 -10.82 16.15
N PRO A 3 -8.40 -11.32 15.58
CA PRO A 3 -7.14 -11.42 16.35
C PRO A 3 -6.61 -10.06 16.81
N LEU A 4 -6.71 -9.03 15.96
CA LEU A 4 -6.31 -7.66 16.31
C LEU A 4 -7.20 -7.10 17.44
N ALA A 5 -8.52 -7.30 17.34
CA ALA A 5 -9.45 -6.86 18.37
C ALA A 5 -9.17 -7.51 19.73
N GLN A 6 -8.86 -8.81 19.75
CA GLN A 6 -8.44 -9.53 20.95
C GLN A 6 -7.11 -8.99 21.50
N GLY A 7 -6.11 -8.79 20.63
CA GLY A 7 -4.80 -8.26 21.03
C GLY A 7 -4.87 -6.83 21.60
N ILE A 8 -5.81 -6.00 21.11
CA ILE A 8 -6.13 -4.69 21.67
C ILE A 8 -6.76 -4.86 23.05
N ALA A 9 -7.79 -5.70 23.19
CA ALA A 9 -8.51 -5.90 24.45
C ALA A 9 -7.59 -6.39 25.57
N GLU A 10 -6.62 -7.27 25.27
CA GLU A 10 -5.62 -7.75 26.23
C GLU A 10 -4.65 -6.67 26.73
N ARG A 11 -4.39 -5.65 25.92
CA ARG A 11 -3.40 -4.59 26.21
C ARG A 11 -4.03 -3.32 26.75
N LEU A 12 -5.33 -3.14 26.54
CA LEU A 12 -6.07 -1.98 26.99
C LEU A 12 -6.17 -1.98 28.52
N ARG A 13 -5.84 -0.85 29.14
CA ARG A 13 -5.89 -0.63 30.59
C ARG A 13 -6.44 0.78 30.84
N PRO A 14 -6.97 1.07 32.05
CA PRO A 14 -7.37 2.42 32.40
C PRO A 14 -6.24 3.44 32.13
N GLY A 15 -6.56 4.53 31.44
CA GLY A 15 -5.60 5.59 31.08
C GLY A 15 -4.80 5.36 29.80
N VAL A 16 -5.09 4.33 29.01
CA VAL A 16 -4.51 4.14 27.67
C VAL A 16 -5.41 4.78 26.62
N ASP A 17 -4.98 5.94 26.12
CA ASP A 17 -5.73 6.72 25.11
C ASP A 17 -5.15 6.58 23.69
N VAL A 18 -4.00 5.93 23.54
CA VAL A 18 -3.28 5.78 22.27
C VAL A 18 -2.74 4.36 22.11
N LEU A 19 -3.07 3.70 21.00
CA LEU A 19 -2.58 2.38 20.63
C LEU A 19 -1.92 2.43 19.25
N ILE A 20 -0.64 2.04 19.17
CA ILE A 20 0.09 1.90 17.91
C ILE A 20 0.10 0.42 17.53
N LEU A 21 -0.54 0.09 16.41
CA LEU A 21 -0.83 -1.28 15.99
C LEU A 21 0.17 -1.80 14.93
N GLY A 22 1.40 -1.31 14.98
CA GLY A 22 2.43 -1.64 14.00
C GLY A 22 1.98 -1.29 12.58
N ASN A 23 1.93 -2.29 11.70
CA ASN A 23 1.49 -2.19 10.31
C ASN A 23 -0.03 -2.01 10.13
N HIS A 24 -0.84 -2.10 11.18
CA HIS A 24 -2.30 -1.94 11.09
C HIS A 24 -2.80 -0.52 11.38
N GLY A 25 -1.96 0.35 11.94
CA GLY A 25 -2.28 1.77 12.12
C GLY A 25 -2.31 2.25 13.57
N LEU A 26 -3.16 3.25 13.83
CA LEU A 26 -3.23 4.02 15.07
C LEU A 26 -4.67 4.09 15.54
N VAL A 27 -4.91 3.80 16.82
CA VAL A 27 -6.19 4.06 17.49
C VAL A 27 -5.96 5.11 18.56
N VAL A 28 -6.82 6.13 18.57
CA VAL A 28 -6.89 7.12 19.65
C VAL A 28 -8.28 7.11 20.25
N ALA A 29 -8.36 7.28 21.56
CA ALA A 29 -9.61 7.34 22.30
C ALA A 29 -9.62 8.55 23.24
N ALA A 30 -10.80 9.10 23.45
CA ALA A 30 -11.07 10.13 24.46
C ALA A 30 -12.57 10.15 24.77
N GLU A 31 -12.97 10.88 25.81
CA GLU A 31 -14.38 11.02 26.22
C GLU A 31 -15.22 11.74 25.16
N THR A 32 -14.61 12.62 24.36
CA THR A 32 -15.27 13.35 23.28
C THR A 32 -14.56 13.21 21.94
N VAL A 33 -15.31 13.35 20.85
CA VAL A 33 -14.77 13.37 19.48
C VAL A 33 -13.70 14.47 19.32
N ALA A 34 -13.96 15.66 19.88
CA ALA A 34 -13.04 16.79 19.80
C ALA A 34 -11.72 16.53 20.57
N GLU A 35 -11.77 15.81 21.69
CA GLU A 35 -10.55 15.38 22.39
C GLU A 35 -9.78 14.32 21.61
N ALA A 36 -10.47 13.33 21.03
CA ALA A 36 -9.85 12.29 20.21
C ALA A 36 -9.16 12.90 18.98
N GLU A 37 -9.78 13.87 18.32
CA GLU A 37 -9.20 14.58 17.17
C GLU A 37 -7.95 15.38 17.57
N ARG A 38 -7.98 16.10 18.70
CA ARG A 38 -6.79 16.80 19.21
C ARG A 38 -5.66 15.83 19.53
N LEU A 39 -5.98 14.70 20.13
CA LEU A 39 -5.00 13.66 20.45
C LEU A 39 -4.41 13.04 19.17
N LEU A 40 -5.24 12.72 18.19
CA LEU A 40 -4.80 12.26 16.86
C LEU A 40 -3.82 13.24 16.23
N HIS A 41 -4.17 14.53 16.21
CA HIS A 41 -3.30 15.56 15.66
C HIS A 41 -1.97 15.68 16.39
N ARG A 42 -1.99 15.57 17.73
CA ARG A 42 -0.76 15.57 18.53
C ARG A 42 0.12 14.39 18.18
N VAL A 43 -0.42 13.17 18.16
CA VAL A 43 0.34 11.95 17.83
C VAL A 43 0.90 12.04 16.40
N ARG A 44 0.07 12.42 15.42
CA ARG A 44 0.51 12.62 14.03
C ARG A 44 1.67 13.60 13.92
N SER A 45 1.61 14.71 14.66
CA SER A 45 2.66 15.74 14.62
C SER A 45 3.98 15.24 15.21
N LEU A 46 3.92 14.42 16.27
CA LEU A 46 5.11 13.81 16.88
C LEU A 46 5.75 12.74 15.99
N LEU A 47 4.93 12.02 15.20
CA LEU A 47 5.37 10.99 14.27
C LEU A 47 5.70 11.53 12.87
N ALA A 48 5.52 12.82 12.63
CA ALA A 48 5.69 13.41 11.32
C ALA A 48 7.14 13.27 10.84
N ARG A 49 7.30 12.74 9.62
CA ARG A 49 8.60 12.68 8.93
C ARG A 49 8.47 13.37 7.57
N PRO A 50 9.47 14.15 7.14
CA PRO A 50 9.48 14.71 5.80
C PRO A 50 9.55 13.57 4.78
N ALA A 51 8.82 13.70 3.68
CA ALA A 51 9.00 12.82 2.53
C ALA A 51 10.34 13.13 1.86
N ARG A 52 11.04 12.09 1.39
CA ARG A 52 12.15 12.27 0.46
C ARG A 52 11.64 12.90 -0.83
N GLN A 53 12.41 13.82 -1.38
CA GLN A 53 12.10 14.46 -2.66
C GLN A 53 12.46 13.52 -3.81
N THR A 54 11.65 13.53 -4.85
CA THR A 54 11.88 12.78 -6.10
C THR A 54 11.91 13.73 -7.29
N ALA A 55 12.48 13.25 -8.39
CA ALA A 55 12.30 13.91 -9.69
C ALA A 55 10.82 13.85 -10.13
N ALA A 56 10.52 14.55 -11.23
CA ALA A 56 9.23 14.39 -11.91
C ALA A 56 9.17 13.04 -12.64
N PRO A 57 7.98 12.41 -12.75
CA PRO A 57 7.81 11.20 -13.53
C PRO A 57 8.01 11.44 -15.03
N ASP A 58 8.51 10.43 -15.74
CA ASP A 58 8.58 10.44 -17.20
C ASP A 58 7.24 10.02 -17.80
N ILE A 59 6.31 10.97 -17.86
CA ILE A 59 4.96 10.75 -18.37
C ILE A 59 4.95 10.28 -19.84
N ALA A 60 5.91 10.74 -20.64
CA ALA A 60 6.01 10.36 -22.04
C ALA A 60 6.41 8.88 -22.18
N ALA A 61 7.44 8.45 -21.45
CA ALA A 61 7.83 7.04 -21.41
C ALA A 61 6.71 6.14 -20.85
N LEU A 62 6.04 6.58 -19.78
CA LEU A 62 4.93 5.82 -19.19
C LEU A 62 3.74 5.70 -20.14
N THR A 63 3.41 6.76 -20.89
CA THR A 63 2.33 6.72 -21.88
C THR A 63 2.68 5.76 -23.03
N ALA A 64 3.93 5.75 -23.48
CA ALA A 64 4.40 4.79 -24.48
C ALA A 64 4.36 3.33 -23.97
N LEU A 65 4.70 3.10 -22.69
CA LEU A 65 4.58 1.79 -22.03
C LEU A 65 3.13 1.35 -21.85
N ALA A 66 2.21 2.30 -21.64
CA ALA A 66 0.79 2.05 -21.42
C ALA A 66 0.04 1.75 -22.73
N ASP A 67 0.50 2.26 -23.87
CA ASP A 67 -0.20 2.12 -25.15
C ASP A 67 -0.46 0.64 -25.53
N GLY A 68 -1.72 0.33 -25.85
CA GLY A 68 -2.16 -1.03 -26.17
C GLY A 68 -2.02 -2.08 -25.05
N SER A 69 -1.50 -1.72 -23.87
CA SER A 69 -1.20 -2.67 -22.79
C SER A 69 -2.38 -2.96 -21.86
N GLY A 70 -3.42 -2.14 -21.91
CA GLY A 70 -4.52 -2.16 -20.94
C GLY A 70 -4.15 -1.57 -19.58
N TYR A 71 -3.05 -0.83 -19.47
CA TYR A 71 -2.65 -0.06 -18.30
C TYR A 71 -2.79 1.44 -18.56
N ARG A 72 -2.75 2.24 -17.48
CA ARG A 72 -2.88 3.70 -17.49
C ARG A 72 -1.99 4.36 -16.44
N LEU A 73 -1.89 5.68 -16.52
CA LEU A 73 -1.33 6.49 -15.44
C LEU A 73 -2.20 6.38 -14.16
N PRO A 74 -1.60 6.47 -12.96
CA PRO A 74 -2.33 6.57 -11.70
C PRO A 74 -3.17 7.86 -11.65
N ALA A 75 -4.17 7.89 -10.79
CA ALA A 75 -5.05 9.06 -10.62
C ALA A 75 -4.29 10.29 -10.07
N ASP A 76 -3.32 10.07 -9.18
CA ASP A 76 -2.53 11.12 -8.53
C ASP A 76 -1.08 11.07 -9.00
N VAL A 77 -0.48 12.22 -9.31
CA VAL A 77 0.91 12.30 -9.78
C VAL A 77 1.91 11.85 -8.71
N GLU A 78 1.58 12.03 -7.43
CA GLU A 78 2.40 11.63 -6.29
C GLU A 78 2.59 10.11 -6.19
N ALA A 79 1.67 9.33 -6.76
CA ALA A 79 1.73 7.87 -6.79
C ALA A 79 3.00 7.35 -7.50
N HIS A 80 3.61 8.16 -8.36
CA HIS A 80 4.84 7.81 -9.05
C HIS A 80 6.07 7.77 -8.15
N ALA A 81 6.08 8.53 -7.04
CA ALA A 81 7.29 8.75 -6.25
C ALA A 81 7.95 7.46 -5.74
N VAL A 82 7.16 6.40 -5.49
CA VAL A 82 7.68 5.08 -5.07
C VAL A 82 8.65 4.47 -6.08
N ALA A 83 8.48 4.72 -7.38
CA ALA A 83 9.36 4.20 -8.43
C ALA A 83 10.48 5.17 -8.80
N LEU A 84 10.42 6.42 -8.32
CA LEU A 84 11.40 7.48 -8.62
C LEU A 84 12.50 7.58 -7.56
N ASP A 85 12.19 7.18 -6.31
CA ASP A 85 13.18 7.03 -5.25
C ASP A 85 13.64 5.56 -5.15
N PRO A 86 14.93 5.24 -5.40
CA PRO A 86 15.43 3.88 -5.34
C PRO A 86 15.20 3.20 -3.99
N ASP A 87 15.24 3.94 -2.89
CA ASP A 87 15.00 3.42 -1.54
C ASP A 87 13.53 3.06 -1.31
N SER A 88 12.62 3.91 -1.77
CA SER A 88 11.18 3.62 -1.76
C SER A 88 10.85 2.41 -2.61
N CYS A 89 11.42 2.32 -3.82
CA CYS A 89 11.21 1.19 -4.73
C CYS A 89 11.69 -0.13 -4.11
N ARG A 90 12.90 -0.14 -3.54
CA ARG A 90 13.43 -1.33 -2.83
C ARG A 90 12.54 -1.73 -1.65
N THR A 91 12.05 -0.74 -0.90
CA THR A 91 11.15 -0.99 0.23
C THR A 91 9.83 -1.61 -0.22
N ALA A 92 9.25 -1.09 -1.30
CA ALA A 92 7.99 -1.61 -1.84
C ALA A 92 8.15 -3.01 -2.47
N GLU A 93 9.28 -3.27 -3.13
CA GLU A 93 9.61 -4.56 -3.75
C GLU A 93 9.86 -5.67 -2.71
N ALA A 94 10.46 -5.32 -1.56
CA ALA A 94 10.85 -6.28 -0.55
C ALA A 94 9.66 -6.99 0.13
N GLY A 95 8.44 -6.43 0.05
CA GLY A 95 7.22 -7.11 0.48
C GLY A 95 6.07 -6.17 0.81
N SER A 96 4.97 -6.75 1.26
CA SER A 96 3.78 -6.00 1.68
C SER A 96 3.99 -5.33 3.04
N LEU A 97 3.76 -4.02 3.12
CA LEU A 97 4.01 -3.22 4.33
C LEU A 97 2.87 -3.25 5.34
N TYR A 98 1.62 -3.33 4.86
CA TYR A 98 0.41 -3.26 5.68
C TYR A 98 -0.77 -3.95 4.97
N PRO A 99 -1.83 -4.38 5.68
CA PRO A 99 -2.88 -5.21 5.10
C PRO A 99 -3.57 -4.63 3.85
N ASP A 100 -3.92 -3.35 3.89
CA ASP A 100 -4.62 -2.70 2.76
C ASP A 100 -3.76 -2.63 1.48
N HIS A 101 -2.42 -2.64 1.60
CA HIS A 101 -1.52 -2.82 0.45
C HIS A 101 -1.90 -4.12 -0.27
N VAL A 102 -2.06 -5.22 0.47
CA VAL A 102 -2.36 -6.54 -0.09
C VAL A 102 -3.74 -6.58 -0.73
N ILE A 103 -4.74 -6.02 -0.04
CA ILE A 103 -6.13 -6.02 -0.50
C ILE A 103 -6.29 -5.22 -1.80
N PHE A 104 -5.64 -4.06 -1.90
CA PHE A 104 -5.86 -3.16 -3.04
C PHE A 104 -4.84 -3.31 -4.17
N LEU A 105 -3.58 -3.65 -3.87
CA LEU A 105 -2.49 -3.71 -4.85
C LEU A 105 -1.98 -5.12 -5.10
N GLY A 106 -2.30 -6.08 -4.21
CA GLY A 106 -1.76 -7.43 -4.23
C GLY A 106 -0.52 -7.59 -3.36
N ARG A 107 0.08 -8.79 -3.42
CA ARG A 107 1.23 -9.14 -2.57
C ARG A 107 2.51 -8.48 -3.06
N GLY A 108 3.07 -7.60 -2.22
CA GLY A 108 4.24 -6.79 -2.57
C GLY A 108 3.99 -5.90 -3.78
N SER A 109 5.00 -5.10 -4.13
CA SER A 109 4.96 -4.30 -5.35
C SER A 109 5.70 -4.99 -6.49
N VAL A 110 5.10 -4.96 -7.69
CA VAL A 110 5.74 -5.46 -8.89
C VAL A 110 6.63 -4.39 -9.49
N VAL A 111 7.92 -4.70 -9.61
CA VAL A 111 8.91 -3.85 -10.26
C VAL A 111 9.24 -4.41 -11.64
N ALA A 112 9.24 -3.55 -12.65
CA ALA A 112 9.70 -3.87 -13.99
C ALA A 112 11.23 -3.97 -14.03
N ARG A 113 11.74 -4.99 -14.71
CA ARG A 113 13.18 -5.12 -14.98
C ARG A 113 13.58 -4.13 -16.09
N PRO A 114 14.87 -3.76 -16.20
CA PRO A 114 15.33 -2.89 -17.26
C PRO A 114 14.90 -3.36 -18.65
N GLY A 115 14.19 -2.50 -19.38
CA GLY A 115 13.71 -2.77 -20.74
C GLY A 115 12.45 -3.63 -20.84
N GLU A 116 11.85 -4.07 -19.71
CA GLU A 116 10.55 -4.75 -19.77
C GLU A 116 9.44 -3.76 -20.15
N GLN A 117 8.58 -4.19 -21.06
CA GLN A 117 7.27 -3.60 -21.29
C GLN A 117 6.25 -4.25 -20.33
N VAL A 118 5.06 -3.67 -20.23
CA VAL A 118 3.96 -4.24 -19.41
C VAL A 118 3.67 -5.70 -19.79
N ALA A 119 3.67 -6.02 -21.09
CA ALA A 119 3.43 -7.39 -21.57
C ALA A 119 4.50 -8.39 -21.08
N ASP A 120 5.76 -7.97 -20.99
CA ASP A 120 6.86 -8.81 -20.49
C ASP A 120 6.69 -9.08 -19.00
N VAL A 121 6.31 -8.06 -18.22
CA VAL A 121 5.99 -8.19 -16.79
C VAL A 121 4.84 -9.18 -16.58
N VAL A 122 3.75 -9.03 -17.34
CA VAL A 122 2.58 -9.92 -17.29
C VAL A 122 2.97 -11.36 -17.64
N ALA A 123 3.73 -11.56 -18.71
CA ALA A 123 4.18 -12.88 -19.14
C ALA A 123 5.08 -13.54 -18.08
N ARG A 124 5.98 -12.77 -17.47
CA ARG A 124 6.87 -13.24 -16.39
C ARG A 124 6.09 -13.66 -15.14
N LEU A 125 5.04 -12.92 -14.79
CA LEU A 125 4.24 -13.20 -13.59
C LEU A 125 3.13 -14.23 -13.83
N GLY A 126 2.73 -14.45 -15.08
CA GLY A 126 1.56 -15.26 -15.42
C GLY A 126 0.24 -14.64 -14.95
N ALA A 127 0.24 -13.35 -14.60
CA ALA A 127 -0.91 -12.61 -14.09
C ALA A 127 -0.75 -11.10 -14.36
N ASN A 128 -1.87 -10.37 -14.32
CA ASN A 128 -1.90 -8.92 -14.51
C ASN A 128 -1.85 -8.20 -13.16
N PRO A 129 -0.69 -7.67 -12.72
CA PRO A 129 -0.61 -6.92 -11.46
C PRO A 129 -1.48 -5.66 -11.49
N VAL A 130 -1.92 -5.22 -10.31
CA VAL A 130 -2.74 -3.98 -10.20
C VAL A 130 -1.91 -2.74 -10.51
N ALA A 131 -0.63 -2.75 -10.11
CA ALA A 131 0.33 -1.69 -10.37
C ALA A 131 1.68 -2.27 -10.78
N VAL A 132 2.39 -1.58 -11.67
CA VAL A 132 3.77 -1.88 -12.06
C VAL A 132 4.61 -0.64 -11.84
N LEU A 133 5.67 -0.77 -11.04
CA LEU A 133 6.68 0.25 -10.81
C LEU A 133 7.75 0.13 -11.90
N PHE A 134 7.97 1.19 -12.65
CA PHE A 134 9.05 1.32 -13.62
C PHE A 134 10.13 2.22 -13.04
N PRO A 135 11.25 1.66 -12.52
CA PRO A 135 12.28 2.44 -11.83
C PRO A 135 12.77 3.62 -12.65
N GLY A 136 12.77 4.81 -12.06
CA GLY A 136 13.20 6.06 -12.69
C GLY A 136 12.18 6.72 -13.64
N ALA A 137 11.11 6.02 -14.04
CA ALA A 137 10.06 6.57 -14.89
C ALA A 137 8.78 6.89 -14.10
N GLY A 138 8.31 5.95 -13.27
CA GLY A 138 7.10 6.11 -12.47
C GLY A 138 6.31 4.81 -12.38
N VAL A 139 4.98 4.90 -12.43
CA VAL A 139 4.07 3.79 -12.11
C VAL A 139 2.98 3.73 -13.17
N LEU A 140 2.59 2.52 -13.57
CA LEU A 140 1.38 2.26 -14.32
C LEU A 140 0.41 1.43 -13.49
N MET A 141 -0.86 1.82 -13.53
CA MET A 141 -1.98 1.09 -12.93
C MET A 141 -2.70 0.29 -14.00
N ARG A 142 -3.21 -0.90 -13.65
CA ARG A 142 -4.08 -1.67 -14.54
C ARG A 142 -5.30 -0.82 -14.91
N GLY A 143 -5.76 -0.91 -16.15
CA GLY A 143 -6.80 -0.03 -16.70
C GLY A 143 -8.11 -0.03 -15.92
N ASP A 144 -8.45 -1.17 -15.31
CA ASP A 144 -9.64 -1.40 -14.49
C ASP A 144 -9.38 -1.22 -12.97
N ALA A 145 -8.22 -0.70 -12.57
CA ALA A 145 -7.90 -0.44 -11.17
C ALA A 145 -8.96 0.50 -10.55
N SER A 146 -9.45 0.11 -9.37
CA SER A 146 -10.47 0.86 -8.64
C SER A 146 -9.89 2.15 -8.05
N SER A 147 -10.76 3.10 -7.70
CA SER A 147 -10.34 4.31 -6.98
C SER A 147 -9.63 4.01 -5.65
N GLY A 148 -10.00 2.91 -4.99
CA GLY A 148 -9.30 2.42 -3.80
C GLY A 148 -7.88 1.96 -4.11
N ALA A 149 -7.65 1.32 -5.27
CA ALA A 149 -6.31 0.92 -5.71
C ALA A 149 -5.43 2.14 -6.05
N ASP A 150 -5.94 3.16 -6.74
CA ASP A 150 -5.18 4.40 -6.96
C ASP A 150 -4.81 5.10 -5.65
N ALA A 151 -5.80 5.26 -4.75
CA ALA A 151 -5.57 5.87 -3.45
C ALA A 151 -4.52 5.07 -2.65
N MET A 152 -4.55 3.74 -2.75
CA MET A 152 -3.57 2.89 -2.08
C MET A 152 -2.17 3.00 -2.71
N GLN A 153 -2.08 3.11 -4.03
CA GLN A 153 -0.80 3.34 -4.71
C GLN A 153 -0.17 4.68 -4.27
N ARG A 154 -0.98 5.74 -4.16
CA ARG A 154 -0.53 7.01 -3.58
C ARG A 154 -0.09 6.86 -2.13
N CYS A 155 -0.87 6.15 -1.31
CA CYS A 155 -0.53 5.85 0.08
C CYS A 155 0.83 5.13 0.19
N LEU A 156 1.09 4.15 -0.67
CA LEU A 156 2.35 3.43 -0.71
C LEU A 156 3.54 4.37 -1.00
N ALA A 157 3.37 5.29 -1.96
CA ALA A 157 4.37 6.32 -2.25
C ALA A 157 4.60 7.24 -1.04
N ASP A 158 3.54 7.68 -0.37
CA ASP A 158 3.63 8.53 0.83
C ASP A 158 4.33 7.84 2.00
N VAL A 159 4.04 6.56 2.24
CA VAL A 159 4.63 5.77 3.33
C VAL A 159 6.10 5.50 3.04
N THR A 160 6.41 4.97 1.86
CA THR A 160 7.79 4.58 1.50
C THR A 160 8.73 5.77 1.50
N ALA A 161 8.29 6.93 1.00
CA ALA A 161 9.09 8.16 0.99
C ALA A 161 9.45 8.69 2.39
N ARG A 162 8.79 8.21 3.46
CA ARG A 162 9.01 8.63 4.86
C ARG A 162 9.73 7.58 5.71
N ILE A 163 9.97 6.39 5.19
CA ILE A 163 10.72 5.34 5.87
C ILE A 163 12.22 5.68 5.84
N GLU A 164 12.92 5.63 6.97
CA GLU A 164 14.38 5.79 6.96
C GLU A 164 15.05 4.68 6.16
N ILE A 165 16.07 5.03 5.38
CA ILE A 165 16.83 4.10 4.53
C ILE A 165 17.37 2.90 5.33
N THR A 166 17.80 3.14 6.57
CA THR A 166 18.38 2.11 7.45
C THR A 166 17.34 1.48 8.39
N ALA A 167 16.06 1.79 8.23
CA ALA A 167 15.01 1.24 9.08
C ALA A 167 14.87 -0.27 8.83
N ARG A 168 14.86 -1.04 9.91
CA ARG A 168 14.45 -2.44 9.84
C ARG A 168 12.92 -2.51 9.85
N LEU A 169 12.35 -2.96 8.75
CA LEU A 169 10.91 -3.10 8.58
C LEU A 169 10.42 -4.50 8.89
N ASN A 170 9.20 -4.59 9.41
CA ASN A 170 8.48 -5.84 9.59
C ASN A 170 7.44 -5.96 8.47
N TYR A 171 7.82 -6.63 7.38
CA TYR A 171 6.91 -6.95 6.29
C TYR A 171 5.92 -8.04 6.71
N LEU A 172 4.75 -8.06 6.07
CA LEU A 172 3.82 -9.18 6.21
C LEU A 172 4.48 -10.47 5.71
N THR A 173 4.40 -11.51 6.53
CA THR A 173 4.84 -12.87 6.21
C THR A 173 3.98 -13.49 5.12
N ALA A 174 4.44 -14.57 4.50
CA ALA A 174 3.64 -15.30 3.51
C ALA A 174 2.27 -15.73 4.08
N ALA A 175 2.24 -16.23 5.32
CA ALA A 175 1.02 -16.64 5.99
C ALA A 175 0.04 -15.47 6.20
N GLU A 176 0.53 -14.31 6.65
CA GLU A 176 -0.32 -13.12 6.81
C GLU A 176 -0.86 -12.61 5.46
N ASN A 177 -0.06 -12.68 4.39
CA ASN A 177 -0.54 -12.38 3.04
C ASN A 177 -1.58 -13.40 2.54
N ASP A 178 -1.41 -14.69 2.86
CA ASP A 178 -2.36 -15.76 2.54
C ASP A 178 -3.70 -15.56 3.25
N GLU A 179 -3.68 -15.22 4.53
CA GLU A 179 -4.88 -14.94 5.31
C GLU A 179 -5.71 -13.80 4.70
N LEU A 180 -5.07 -12.73 4.25
CA LEU A 180 -5.75 -11.57 3.65
C LEU A 180 -6.39 -11.91 2.30
N VAL A 181 -5.66 -12.60 1.41
CA VAL A 181 -6.18 -12.97 0.08
C VAL A 181 -7.27 -14.03 0.17
N ASN A 182 -7.12 -15.01 1.06
CA ASN A 182 -8.12 -16.06 1.25
C ASN A 182 -9.36 -15.56 1.97
N TRP A 183 -9.25 -14.52 2.80
CA TRP A 183 -10.40 -13.89 3.44
C TRP A 183 -11.32 -13.22 2.42
N ASP A 184 -10.78 -12.56 1.39
CA ASP A 184 -11.58 -12.02 0.28
C ASP A 184 -12.29 -13.14 -0.50
N ALA A 185 -11.59 -14.24 -0.77
CA ALA A 185 -12.19 -15.42 -1.40
C ALA A 185 -13.31 -16.04 -0.53
N GLU A 186 -13.15 -16.00 0.79
CA GLU A 186 -14.17 -16.47 1.73
C GLU A 186 -15.38 -15.54 1.80
N GLN A 187 -15.17 -14.23 1.86
CA GLN A 187 -16.25 -13.24 1.76
C GLN A 187 -17.03 -13.37 0.44
N TYR A 188 -16.33 -13.63 -0.67
CA TYR A 188 -16.95 -13.89 -1.96
C TYR A 188 -17.79 -15.19 -1.95
N ARG A 189 -17.26 -16.28 -1.38
CA ARG A 189 -18.02 -17.55 -1.20
C ARG A 189 -19.26 -17.36 -0.33
N GLN A 190 -19.17 -16.61 0.76
CA GLN A 190 -20.31 -16.32 1.64
C GLN A 190 -21.40 -15.51 0.94
N LYS A 191 -21.02 -14.53 0.09
CA LYS A 191 -21.99 -13.79 -0.74
C LYS A 191 -22.71 -14.68 -1.75
N LEU A 192 -22.01 -15.64 -2.37
CA LEU A 192 -22.64 -16.60 -3.29
C LEU A 192 -23.60 -17.55 -2.58
N ASN A 193 -23.23 -18.07 -1.40
CA ASN A 193 -24.07 -18.97 -0.62
C ASN A 193 -25.28 -18.27 0.04
N ALA A 194 -25.23 -16.95 0.25
CA ALA A 194 -26.35 -16.17 0.76
C ALA A 194 -27.34 -15.71 -0.33
N ALA A 195 -26.95 -15.82 -1.61
CA ALA A 195 -27.75 -15.43 -2.76
C ALA A 195 -28.40 -16.63 -3.49
N GLY A 196 -28.20 -17.85 -2.99
CA GLY A 196 -28.84 -19.09 -3.46
C GLY A 196 -29.71 -19.70 -2.37
#